data_AF-A0A2D6NFU5-F1
#
_entry.id   AF-A0A2D6NFU5-F1
#
_cell.length_a   1.000
_cell.length_b   1.000
_cell.length_c   1.000
_cell.angle_alpha   90.00
_cell.angle_beta   90.00
_cell.angle_gamma   90.00
#
_symmetry.space_group_name_H-M   'P 1'
#
loop_
_entity.id
_entity.type
_entity.pdbx_description
1 polymer ?
#
loop_
_entity_poly.entity_id
_entity_poly.type
_entity_poly.pdbx_seq_one_letter_code
_entity_poly.pdbx_strand_id
1 'polypeptide(L)' 'MTKNKNSPMFTLKIIEVNELEDGTSEMILDIPSEFQEWFKKEQGLKRWSNKRFQAWLEDAIEKNLLDL' A
#
# COMPACT_ATOMS: atom_id res chain seq x y z
N MET A 1 -12.62 -15.53 -16.89
CA MET A 1 -11.64 -14.76 -16.09
C MET A 1 -10.69 -15.74 -15.43
N THR A 2 -9.53 -15.96 -16.04
CA THR A 2 -8.47 -16.83 -15.51
C THR A 2 -7.89 -16.20 -14.25
N LYS A 3 -8.21 -16.76 -13.07
CA LYS A 3 -7.52 -16.44 -11.81
C LYS A 3 -6.02 -16.72 -12.01
N ASN A 4 -5.21 -15.67 -12.05
CA ASN A 4 -3.76 -15.78 -12.16
C ASN A 4 -3.24 -16.49 -10.90
N LYS A 5 -2.69 -17.69 -11.07
CA LYS A 5 -2.39 -18.64 -9.97
C LYS A 5 -1.16 -18.30 -9.12
N ASN A 6 -0.48 -17.18 -9.36
CA ASN A 6 0.75 -16.76 -8.65
C ASN A 6 0.78 -15.24 -8.41
N SER A 7 -0.25 -14.66 -7.80
CA SER A 7 -0.08 -13.31 -7.26
C SER A 7 0.84 -13.42 -6.05
N PRO A 8 1.97 -12.70 -6.01
CA PRO A 8 2.84 -12.72 -4.84
C PRO A 8 2.06 -12.24 -3.61
N MET A 9 2.19 -12.98 -2.51
CA MET A 9 1.55 -12.64 -1.25
C MET A 9 2.54 -11.85 -0.42
N PHE A 10 2.19 -10.61 -0.12
CA PHE A 10 3.00 -9.72 0.70
C PHE A 10 2.24 -9.38 1.98
N THR A 11 2.98 -9.22 3.06
CA THR A 11 2.45 -8.70 4.32
C THR A 11 3.05 -7.33 4.56
N LEU A 12 2.21 -6.31 4.58
CA LEU A 12 2.57 -4.98 5.07
C LEU A 12 2.22 -4.93 6.54
N LYS A 13 3.16 -4.52 7.40
CA LYS A 13 2.90 -4.42 8.84
C LYS A 13 2.67 -2.97 9.21
N ILE A 14 1.60 -2.70 9.93
CA ILE A 14 1.43 -1.42 10.61
C ILE A 14 2.30 -1.47 11.86
N ILE A 15 3.31 -0.62 11.93
CA ILE A 15 4.18 -0.48 13.10
C ILE A 15 3.52 0.44 14.13
N GLU A 16 2.89 1.51 13.65
CA GLU A 16 2.35 2.58 14.48
C GLU A 16 1.14 3.21 13.82
N VAL A 17 0.18 3.63 14.64
CA VAL A 17 -0.97 4.44 14.23
C VAL A 17 -1.07 5.60 15.21
N ASN A 18 -0.98 6.81 14.66
CA ASN A 18 -1.12 8.05 15.41
C ASN A 18 -2.45 8.69 15.04
N GLU A 19 -3.38 8.70 15.99
CA GLU A 19 -4.65 9.41 15.84
C GLU A 19 -4.42 10.92 15.96
N LEU A 20 -4.93 11.67 14.99
CA LEU A 20 -4.80 13.13 14.93
C LEU A 20 -6.08 13.80 15.43
N GLU A 21 -5.92 15.01 15.99
CA GLU A 21 -7.03 15.78 16.57
C GLU A 21 -8.09 16.19 15.53
N ASP A 22 -7.73 16.20 14.25
CA ASP A 22 -8.64 16.50 13.12
C ASP A 22 -9.50 15.30 12.69
N GLY A 23 -9.40 14.18 13.41
CA GLY A 23 -10.13 12.94 13.13
C GLY A 23 -9.47 12.08 12.05
N THR A 24 -8.28 12.44 11.56
CA THR A 24 -7.48 11.59 10.68
C THR A 24 -6.49 10.72 11.46
N SER A 25 -5.76 9.84 10.77
CA SER A 25 -4.72 9.02 11.41
C SER A 25 -3.51 8.90 10.50
N GLU A 26 -2.32 9.04 11.08
CA GLU A 26 -1.06 8.73 10.41
C GLU A 26 -0.68 7.28 10.70
N MET A 27 -0.34 6.52 9.66
CA MET A 27 0.07 5.12 9.77
C MET A 27 1.52 4.95 9.33
N ILE A 28 2.33 4.33 10.18
CA ILE A 28 3.70 3.95 9.85
C ILE A 28 3.71 2.47 9.46
N LEU A 29 4.16 2.19 8.24
CA LEU A 29 4.18 0.84 7.67
C LEU A 29 5.62 0.32 7.55
N ASP A 30 5.85 -0.92 7.99
CA ASP A 30 7.01 -1.71 7.56
C ASP A 30 6.71 -2.32 6.19
N ILE A 31 7.48 -1.92 5.18
CA ILE A 31 7.29 -2.35 3.80
C ILE A 31 8.48 -3.23 3.40
N PRO A 32 8.26 -4.55 3.24
CA PRO A 32 9.32 -5.47 2.82
C PRO A 32 9.97 -5.04 1.50
N SER A 33 11.28 -5.24 1.37
CA SER A 33 12.03 -4.90 0.15
C SER A 33 11.46 -5.56 -1.10
N GLU A 34 11.02 -6.83 -0.99
CA GLU A 34 10.37 -7.58 -2.08
C GLU A 34 9.09 -6.90 -2.57
N PHE A 35 8.29 -6.36 -1.66
CA PHE A 35 7.11 -5.57 -2.02
C PHE A 35 7.52 -4.28 -2.73
N GLN A 36 8.54 -3.57 -2.23
CA GLN A 36 9.01 -2.35 -2.86
C GLN A 36 9.49 -2.60 -4.29
N GLU A 37 10.17 -3.72 -4.54
CA GLU A 37 10.60 -4.12 -5.89
C GLU A 37 9.44 -4.44 -6.81
N TRP A 38 8.48 -5.24 -6.33
CA TRP A 38 7.25 -5.53 -7.05
C TRP A 38 6.48 -4.25 -7.39
N PHE A 39 6.24 -3.39 -6.40
CA PHE A 39 5.52 -2.13 -6.56
C PHE A 39 6.20 -1.21 -7.58
N LYS A 40 7.54 -1.08 -7.51
CA LYS A 40 8.31 -0.31 -8.49
C LYS A 40 8.09 -0.85 -9.90
N LYS A 41 8.09 -2.18 -10.08
CA LYS A 41 7.88 -2.81 -11.39
C LYS A 41 6.46 -2.56 -11.92
N GLU A 42 5.44 -2.78 -11.10
CA GLU A 42 4.03 -2.57 -11.46
C GLU A 42 3.73 -1.11 -11.80
N GLN A 43 4.33 -0.16 -11.07
CA GLN A 43 4.12 1.28 -11.26
C GLN A 43 5.09 1.93 -12.27
N GLY A 44 5.97 1.14 -12.90
CA GLY A 44 6.97 1.63 -13.87
C GLY A 44 8.00 2.61 -13.27
N LEU A 45 8.37 2.42 -12.00
CA LEU A 45 9.25 3.32 -11.25
C LEU A 45 10.70 2.81 -11.21
N LYS A 46 11.65 3.72 -11.45
CA LYS A 46 13.09 3.43 -11.29
C LYS A 46 13.54 3.41 -9.82
N ARG A 47 12.85 4.13 -8.94
CA ARG A 47 13.18 4.29 -7.51
C ARG A 47 11.89 4.29 -6.69
N TRP A 48 12.03 3.94 -5.41
CA TRP A 48 10.92 4.03 -4.46
C TRP A 48 10.46 5.48 -4.29
N SER A 49 9.15 5.66 -4.07
CA SER A 49 8.56 6.98 -3.83
C SER A 49 7.43 6.84 -2.82
N ASN A 50 7.67 7.35 -1.60
CA ASN A 50 6.66 7.36 -0.53
C ASN A 50 5.36 8.01 -1.02
N LYS A 51 5.44 9.16 -1.70
CA LYS A 51 4.27 9.87 -2.22
C LYS A 51 3.43 9.03 -3.19
N ARG A 52 4.08 8.28 -4.09
CA ARG A 52 3.34 7.42 -5.03
C ARG A 52 2.75 6.19 -4.36
N PHE A 53 3.48 5.62 -3.40
CA PHE A 53 2.97 4.50 -2.61
C PHE A 53 1.75 4.93 -1.78
N GLN A 54 1.83 6.08 -1.11
CA GLN A 54 0.74 6.65 -0.33
C GLN A 54 -0.50 6.85 -1.20
N ALA A 55 -0.39 7.56 -2.33
CA ALA A 55 -1.52 7.79 -3.23
C ALA A 55 -2.14 6.48 -3.76
N TRP A 56 -1.30 5.47 -4.04
CA TRP A 56 -1.78 4.15 -4.46
C TRP A 56 -2.52 3.42 -3.34
N LEU A 57 -2.02 3.50 -2.11
CA LEU A 57 -2.62 2.85 -0.96
C LEU A 57 -3.94 3.53 -0.56
N GLU A 58 -3.99 4.87 -0.58
CA GLU A 58 -5.20 5.66 -0.34
C GLU A 58 -6.30 5.30 -1.35
N ASP A 59 -5.99 5.28 -2.65
CA ASP A 59 -6.93 4.88 -3.70
C ASP A 59 -7.40 3.42 -3.53
N ALA A 60 -6.51 2.52 -3.13
CA ALA A 60 -6.88 1.13 -2.83
C ALA A 60 -7.80 1.03 -1.62
N ILE A 61 -7.54 1.79 -0.55
CA ILE A 61 -8.37 1.82 0.65
C ILE A 61 -9.76 2.40 0.33
N GLU A 62 -9.82 3.54 -0.33
CA GLU A 62 -11.09 4.21 -0.71
C GLU A 62 -11.99 3.29 -1.54
N LYS A 63 -11.42 2.59 -2.53
CA LYS A 63 -12.17 1.67 -3.39
C LYS A 63 -12.73 0.46 -2.66
N ASN A 64 -12.08 0.00 -1.59
CA ASN A 64 -12.51 -1.20 -0.86
C ASN A 64 -13.30 -0.86 0.41
N LEU A 65 -13.24 0.36 0.92
CA LEU A 65 -14.05 0.82 2.06
C LEU A 65 -15.48 1.22 1.64
N LEU A 66 -15.70 1.64 0.40
CA LEU A 66 -17.04 2.01 -0.10
C LEU A 66 -17.95 0.82 -0.41
N ASP A 67 -17.44 -0.42 -0.29
CA ASP A 67 -18.19 -1.67 -0.45
C ASP A 67 -18.64 -2.29 0.91
N LEU A 68 -18.47 -1.58 2.03
CA LEU A 68 -18.92 -1.96 3.39
C LEU A 68 -20.14 -1.14 3.83
#